data_AF-A0A327V496-F1
#
_entry.id   AF-A0A327V496-F1
#
_cell.length_a   1.000
_cell.length_b   1.000
_cell.length_c   1.000
_cell.angle_alpha   90.00
_cell.angle_beta   90.00
_cell.angle_gamma   90.00
#
_symmetry.space_group_name_H-M   'P 1'
#
loop_
_entity.id
_entity.type
_entity.pdbx_description
1 polymer ?
#
loop_
_entity_poly.entity_id
_entity_poly.type
_entity_poly.pdbx_seq_one_letter_code
_entity_poly.pdbx_strand_id
1 'polypeptide(L)' 'MDCTKPAKTQCDVTCGHCGADVEQTEGRGRRKLFCSAEHGRSYRRRMRALGFPV' A
#
# COMPACT_ATOMS: atom_id res chain seq x y z
N MET A 1 -10.78 23.42 -16.35
CA MET A 1 -10.04 22.20 -15.95
C MET A 1 -8.99 22.63 -14.95
N ASP A 2 -9.23 22.43 -13.67
CA ASP A 2 -8.32 22.84 -12.59
C ASP A 2 -7.19 21.82 -12.42
N CYS A 3 -5.99 22.20 -12.86
CA CYS A 3 -4.77 21.39 -12.89
C CYS A 3 -3.99 21.37 -11.55
N THR A 4 -4.63 21.72 -10.43
CA THR A 4 -3.98 21.87 -9.11
C THR A 4 -4.27 20.69 -8.20
N LYS A 5 -3.78 19.51 -8.57
CA LYS A 5 -3.49 18.47 -7.57
C LYS A 5 -2.00 18.17 -7.67
N PRO A 6 -1.22 18.32 -6.58
CA PRO A 6 0.15 17.84 -6.60
C PRO A 6 0.07 16.37 -6.99
N ALA A 7 0.74 16.02 -8.09
CA ALA A 7 1.08 14.63 -8.40
C ALA A 7 1.58 14.07 -7.08
N LYS A 8 0.85 13.12 -6.48
CA LYS A 8 1.21 12.55 -5.20
C LYS A 8 2.60 12.00 -5.41
N THR A 9 3.57 12.77 -4.93
CA THR A 9 5.00 12.53 -5.04
C THR A 9 5.17 11.07 -4.77
N GLN A 10 5.93 10.38 -5.64
CA GLN A 10 6.45 9.04 -5.45
C GLN A 10 6.80 8.88 -3.98
N CYS A 11 5.84 8.41 -3.18
CA CYS A 11 6.08 8.14 -1.78
C CYS A 11 6.66 6.75 -1.86
N ASP A 12 7.93 6.59 -1.51
CA ASP A 12 8.51 5.29 -1.23
C ASP A 12 7.60 4.62 -0.19
N VAL A 13 6.73 3.73 -0.66
CA VAL A 13 5.78 3.02 0.19
C VAL A 13 6.45 1.71 0.54
N THR A 14 6.81 1.55 1.80
CA THR A 14 7.27 0.27 2.31
C THR A 14 6.10 -0.70 2.48
N CYS A 15 6.33 -1.98 2.22
CA CYS A 15 5.35 -3.02 2.42
C CYS A 15 5.03 -3.18 3.91
N GLY A 16 3.76 -3.05 4.28
CA GLY A 16 3.32 -3.22 5.68
C GLY A 16 3.51 -4.61 6.29
N HIS A 17 4.04 -5.58 5.53
CA HIS A 17 4.34 -6.93 6.02
C HIS A 17 5.85 -7.18 6.21
N CYS A 18 6.68 -6.82 5.21
CA CYS A 18 8.11 -7.14 5.19
C CYS A 18 9.02 -5.92 5.15
N GLY A 19 8.48 -4.69 5.07
CA GLY A 19 9.27 -3.46 4.99
C GLY A 19 9.95 -3.21 3.65
N ALA A 20 9.83 -4.10 2.67
CA ALA A 20 10.42 -3.92 1.34
C ALA A 20 9.78 -2.74 0.59
N ASP A 21 10.56 -2.04 -0.21
CA ASP A 21 10.06 -0.98 -1.10
C ASP A 21 8.99 -1.51 -2.07
N VAL A 22 7.90 -0.76 -2.18
CA VAL A 22 6.78 -1.08 -3.06
C VAL A 22 6.65 0.02 -4.11
N GLU A 23 7.08 -0.32 -5.32
CA GLU A 23 6.90 0.54 -6.49
C GLU A 23 5.43 0.92 -6.66
N GLN A 24 5.17 2.22 -6.72
CA GLN A 24 3.86 2.78 -7.04
C GLN A 24 3.81 3.07 -8.54
N THR A 25 2.83 2.49 -9.22
CA THR A 25 2.55 2.86 -10.62
C THR A 25 1.72 4.14 -10.64
N GLU A 26 2.23 5.19 -11.27
CA GLU A 26 1.50 6.44 -11.48
C GLU A 26 0.23 6.20 -12.32
N GLY A 27 -0.82 6.97 -12.06
CA GLY A 27 -2.09 6.87 -12.79
C GLY A 27 -3.04 5.76 -12.32
N ARG A 28 -2.59 4.78 -11.52
CA ARG A 28 -3.53 3.92 -10.76
C ARG A 28 -3.97 4.64 -9.50
N GLY A 29 -5.25 5.03 -9.42
CA GLY A 29 -5.80 5.78 -8.29
C GLY A 29 -5.68 5.12 -6.91
N ARG A 30 -5.26 3.85 -6.83
CA ARG A 30 -5.08 3.10 -5.59
C ARG A 30 -3.60 2.84 -5.30
N ARG A 31 -3.13 3.36 -4.16
CA ARG A 31 -1.78 3.06 -3.63
C ARG A 31 -1.63 1.58 -3.30
N LYS A 32 -0.50 1.00 -3.70
CA LYS A 32 -0.13 -0.39 -3.40
C LYS A 32 0.53 -0.43 -2.03
N LEU A 33 -0.09 -1.09 -1.05
CA LEU A 33 0.39 -1.14 0.33
C LEU A 33 1.30 -2.35 0.63
N PHE A 34 1.30 -3.35 -0.26
CA PHE A 34 2.02 -4.60 -0.08
C PHE A 34 2.75 -4.95 -1.37
N CYS A 35 3.98 -5.44 -1.27
CA CYS A 35 4.76 -5.84 -2.45
C CYS A 35 4.07 -6.99 -3.22
N SER A 36 3.43 -7.92 -2.49
CA SER A 36 2.67 -9.05 -3.06
C SER A 36 1.26 -9.18 -2.47
N ALA A 37 0.38 -9.85 -3.22
CA ALA A 37 -0.97 -10.17 -2.74
C ALA A 37 -0.97 -11.16 -1.57
N GLU A 38 0.07 -12.00 -1.47
CA GLU A 38 0.26 -12.93 -0.36
C GLU A 38 0.61 -12.18 0.93
N HIS A 39 1.52 -11.20 0.86
CA HIS A 39 1.86 -10.36 2.02
C HIS A 39 0.65 -9.59 2.55
N GLY A 40 -0.19 -9.06 1.65
CA GLY A 40 -1.44 -8.44 2.05
C GLY A 40 -2.44 -9.44 2.68
N ARG A 41 -2.42 -10.72 2.32
CA ARG A 41 -3.23 -11.77 2.96
C ARG A 41 -2.67 -12.15 4.33
N SER A 42 -1.38 -12.40 4.43
CA SER A 42 -0.69 -12.75 5.69
C SER A 42 -0.82 -11.64 6.74
N TYR A 43 -0.64 -10.38 6.33
CA TYR A 43 -0.86 -9.22 7.20
C TYR A 43 -2.30 -9.18 7.72
N ARG A 44 -3.30 -9.26 6.84
CA ARG A 44 -4.72 -9.24 7.24
C ARG A 44 -5.06 -10.43 8.15
N ARG A 45 -4.52 -11.61 7.89
CA ARG A 45 -4.71 -12.79 8.76
C ARG A 45 -4.13 -12.54 10.15
N ARG A 46 -2.91 -11.99 10.25
CA ARG A 46 -2.28 -11.65 11.54
C ARG A 46 -3.08 -10.58 12.29
N MET A 47 -3.50 -9.51 11.62
CA MET A 47 -4.27 -8.43 12.24
C MET A 47 -5.63 -8.92 12.76
N ARG A 48 -6.34 -9.77 12.00
CA ARG A 48 -7.58 -10.42 12.49
C ARG A 48 -7.34 -11.33 13.69
N ALA A 49 -6.25 -12.09 13.69
CA ALA A 49 -5.89 -12.94 14.83
C ALA A 49 -5.59 -12.12 16.10
N LEU A 50 -5.08 -10.89 15.92
CA LEU A 50 -4.84 -9.93 17.00
C LEU A 50 -6.09 -9.10 17.36
N GLY A 51 -7.23 -9.32 16.70
CA GLY A 51 -8.49 -8.62 16.98
C GLY A 51 -8.64 -7.24 16.33
N PHE A 52 -7.74 -6.84 15.42
CA PHE A 52 -7.85 -5.56 14.72
C PHE A 52 -8.80 -5.64 13.51
N PRO A 53 -9.59 -4.58 13.24
CA PRO A 53 -10.41 -4.48 12.02
C PRO A 53 -9.52 -4.16 10.80
N VAL A 54 -9.50 -5.05 9.81
CA VAL A 54 -8.70 -4.96 8.56
C VAL A 54 -9.43 -5.44 7.31
#